data_AF-A0ABD1FDG4-F1
#
_entry.id   AF-A0ABD1FDG4-F1
#
_cell.length_a   1.000
_cell.length_b   1.000
_cell.length_c   1.000
_cell.angle_alpha   90.00
_cell.angle_beta   90.00
_cell.angle_gamma   90.00
#
_symmetry.space_group_name_H-M   'P 1'
#
loop_
_entity.id
_entity.type
_entity.pdbx_description
1 polymer ?
#
loop_
_entity_poly.entity_id
_entity_poly.type
_entity_poly.pdbx_seq_one_letter_code
_entity_poly.pdbx_strand_id
1 'polypeptide(L)'
;MVRLSETQRIEILIMIGYGDRTRTQEVCELFNNKYPDRPITRLTISKVQGKFRNLGHVRDQSKSGRPAISEEKKLDVLLTVEENPFLSSRQIAMQQEISQSSVLKSLKQNKWHPYKVHLVQELNEDDFDRRIEFCETMMERCHNDLQF
;
A
#
# COMPACT_ATOMS: atom_id res chain seq x y z
N MET A 1 4.12 -22.32 -16.74
CA MET A 1 5.51 -22.30 -16.22
C MET A 1 5.45 -22.67 -14.75
N VAL A 2 6.17 -23.70 -14.31
CA VAL A 2 6.11 -24.20 -12.93
C VAL A 2 6.60 -23.13 -11.95
N ARG A 3 5.85 -22.88 -10.87
CA ARG A 3 6.26 -21.93 -9.82
C ARG A 3 7.23 -22.63 -8.86
N LEU A 4 8.48 -22.18 -8.88
CA LEU A 4 9.52 -22.67 -7.97
C LEU A 4 9.53 -21.89 -6.66
N SER A 5 9.79 -22.58 -5.55
CA SER A 5 10.09 -21.95 -4.26
C SER A 5 11.48 -21.29 -4.26
N GLU A 6 11.76 -20.43 -3.28
CA GLU A 6 13.09 -19.81 -3.12
C GLU A 6 14.18 -20.86 -2.88
N THR A 7 13.92 -21.85 -2.03
CA THR A 7 14.82 -22.97 -1.75
C THR A 7 15.13 -23.77 -3.01
N GLN A 8 14.12 -24.13 -3.81
CA GLN A 8 14.34 -24.84 -5.07
C GLN A 8 15.18 -24.04 -6.07
N ARG A 9 15.05 -22.70 -6.09
CA ARG A 9 15.90 -21.85 -6.94
C ARG A 9 17.34 -21.82 -6.44
N ILE A 10 17.56 -21.79 -5.14
CA ILE A 10 18.89 -21.89 -4.53
C ILE A 10 19.50 -23.27 -4.84
N GLU A 11 18.73 -24.36 -4.72
CA GLU A 11 19.20 -25.69 -5.08
C GLU A 11 19.60 -25.78 -6.55
N ILE A 12 18.86 -25.16 -7.47
CA ILE A 12 19.28 -25.05 -8.88
C ILE A 12 20.64 -24.35 -9.00
N LEU A 13 20.88 -23.28 -8.24
CA LEU A 13 22.19 -22.60 -8.25
C LEU A 13 23.31 -23.47 -7.67
N ILE A 14 23.03 -24.25 -6.62
CA ILE A 14 23.98 -25.22 -6.05
C ILE A 14 24.32 -26.29 -7.09
N MET A 15 23.30 -26.85 -7.76
CA MET A 15 23.49 -27.87 -8.81
C MET A 15 24.26 -27.36 -10.03
N ILE A 16 24.21 -26.06 -10.33
CA ILE A 16 25.02 -25.46 -11.41
C ILE A 16 26.52 -25.45 -11.06
N GLY A 17 26.88 -25.53 -9.78
CA GLY A 17 28.25 -25.40 -9.31
C GLY A 17 28.80 -23.98 -9.51
N TYR A 18 29.31 -23.36 -8.45
CA TYR A 18 30.02 -22.07 -8.56
C TYR A 18 31.44 -22.34 -9.10
N GLY A 19 31.59 -22.60 -10.39
CA GLY A 19 32.91 -22.78 -11.01
C GLY A 19 32.90 -23.42 -12.39
N ASP A 20 32.26 -24.58 -12.54
CA ASP A 20 32.55 -25.48 -13.68
C ASP A 20 31.57 -25.47 -14.85
N ARG A 21 30.60 -24.54 -14.88
CA ARG A 21 29.67 -24.37 -16.02
C ARG A 21 29.03 -25.70 -16.45
N THR A 22 28.61 -26.54 -15.50
CA THR A 22 27.85 -27.77 -15.83
C THR A 22 26.67 -27.39 -16.70
N ARG A 23 26.53 -28.12 -17.82
CA ARG A 23 25.61 -27.77 -18.89
C ARG A 23 24.21 -27.68 -18.30
N THR A 24 23.48 -26.62 -18.63
CA THR A 24 22.10 -26.38 -18.15
C THR A 24 21.14 -27.55 -18.39
N GLN A 25 21.51 -28.49 -19.26
CA GLN A 25 20.82 -29.75 -19.52
C GLN A 25 21.03 -30.80 -18.42
N GLU A 26 22.26 -31.03 -17.97
CA GLU A 26 22.57 -31.96 -16.87
C GLU A 26 21.86 -31.53 -15.58
N VAL A 27 21.86 -30.23 -15.29
CA VAL A 27 21.13 -29.66 -14.14
C VAL A 27 19.62 -29.87 -14.28
N CYS A 28 19.09 -29.82 -15.50
CA CYS A 28 17.68 -30.06 -15.76
C CYS A 28 17.30 -31.51 -15.46
N GLU A 29 18.14 -32.45 -15.91
CA GLU A 29 17.96 -33.87 -15.65
C GLU A 29 18.08 -34.17 -14.15
N LEU A 30 19.11 -33.67 -13.48
CA LEU A 30 19.29 -33.83 -12.04
C LEU A 30 18.12 -33.27 -11.22
N PHE A 31 17.66 -32.05 -11.56
CA PHE A 31 16.54 -31.43 -10.86
C PHE A 31 15.23 -32.20 -11.09
N ASN A 32 14.96 -32.62 -12.33
CA ASN A 32 13.74 -33.35 -12.66
C ASN A 32 13.74 -34.76 -12.07
N ASN A 33 14.89 -35.42 -11.98
CA ASN A 33 15.04 -36.70 -11.29
C ASN A 33 14.81 -36.56 -9.78
N LYS A 34 15.29 -35.46 -9.16
CA LYS A 34 15.05 -35.17 -7.74
C LYS A 34 13.59 -34.78 -7.45
N TYR A 35 12.93 -34.10 -8.40
CA TYR A 35 11.56 -33.61 -8.27
C TYR A 35 10.68 -34.04 -9.47
N PRO A 36 10.33 -35.34 -9.58
CA PRO A 36 9.59 -35.86 -10.72
C PRO A 36 8.18 -35.27 -10.86
N ASP A 37 7.55 -34.87 -9.74
CA ASP A 37 6.21 -34.26 -9.74
C ASP A 37 6.19 -32.83 -10.31
N ARG A 38 7.34 -32.18 -10.45
CA ARG A 38 7.46 -30.77 -10.87
C ARG A 38 8.61 -30.58 -11.87
N PRO A 39 8.52 -31.18 -13.06
CA PRO A 39 9.57 -31.08 -14.04
C PRO A 39 9.72 -29.63 -14.50
N ILE A 40 10.97 -29.18 -14.59
CA ILE A 40 11.35 -27.88 -15.13
C ILE A 40 12.06 -28.05 -16.46
N THR A 41 12.19 -26.94 -17.16
CA THR A 41 12.90 -26.86 -18.45
C THR A 41 14.23 -26.14 -18.29
N ARG A 42 15.14 -26.37 -19.23
CA ARG A 42 16.42 -25.64 -19.34
C ARG A 42 16.25 -24.12 -19.29
N LEU A 43 15.20 -23.59 -19.93
CA LEU A 43 14.86 -22.16 -19.91
C LEU A 43 14.62 -21.63 -18.48
N THR A 44 14.00 -22.46 -17.63
CA THR A 44 13.73 -22.11 -16.23
C THR A 44 15.03 -21.98 -15.44
N ILE A 45 15.98 -22.91 -15.65
CA ILE A 45 17.32 -22.87 -15.05
C ILE A 45 18.08 -21.61 -15.49
N SER A 46 18.11 -21.33 -16.80
CA SER A 46 18.76 -20.12 -17.33
C SER A 46 18.14 -18.84 -16.76
N LYS A 47 16.81 -18.78 -16.58
CA LYS A 47 16.13 -17.63 -15.96
C LYS A 47 16.48 -17.48 -14.48
N VAL A 48 16.59 -18.57 -13.72
CA VAL A 48 16.99 -18.55 -12.31
C VAL A 48 18.44 -18.08 -12.18
N GLN A 49 19.34 -18.61 -13.01
CA GLN A 49 20.74 -18.20 -13.06
C GLN A 49 20.89 -16.72 -13.44
N GLY A 50 20.20 -16.27 -14.49
CA GLY A 50 20.21 -14.87 -14.92
C GLY A 50 19.67 -13.93 -13.84
N LYS A 51 18.57 -14.30 -13.17
CA LYS A 51 18.03 -13.55 -12.04
C LYS A 51 19.07 -13.39 -10.92
N PHE A 52 19.73 -14.48 -10.54
CA PHE A 52 20.76 -14.45 -9.51
C PHE A 52 21.97 -13.59 -9.91
N ARG A 53 22.48 -13.72 -11.14
CA ARG A 53 23.60 -12.90 -11.63
C ARG A 53 23.28 -11.40 -11.67
N ASN A 54 22.05 -11.04 -12.00
CA ASN A 54 21.65 -9.64 -12.15
C ASN A 54 21.29 -8.97 -10.81
N LEU A 55 20.75 -9.71 -9.84
CA LEU A 55 20.20 -9.14 -8.60
C LEU A 55 20.90 -9.60 -7.33
N GLY A 56 21.77 -10.62 -7.42
CA GLY A 56 22.40 -11.27 -6.27
C GLY A 56 21.48 -12.20 -5.47
N HIS A 57 20.21 -12.35 -5.85
CA HIS A 57 19.24 -13.18 -5.13
C HIS A 57 18.18 -13.82 -6.05
N VAL A 58 17.47 -14.84 -5.56
CA VAL A 58 16.43 -15.56 -6.33
C VAL A 58 14.99 -15.29 -5.86
N ARG A 59 14.78 -14.28 -5.02
CA ARG A 59 13.46 -13.86 -4.53
C ARG A 59 12.51 -13.46 -5.67
N ASP A 60 11.22 -13.57 -5.39
CA ASP A 60 10.19 -13.02 -6.27
C ASP A 60 10.33 -11.48 -6.27
N GLN A 61 10.37 -10.89 -7.46
CA GLN A 61 10.33 -9.44 -7.57
C GLN A 61 8.90 -8.97 -7.35
N SER A 62 8.77 -7.77 -6.78
CA SER A 62 7.50 -7.06 -6.80
C SER A 62 7.05 -6.93 -8.26
N LYS A 63 5.85 -7.43 -8.55
CA LYS A 63 5.23 -7.20 -9.85
C LYS A 63 4.76 -5.75 -9.86
N SER A 64 5.02 -5.02 -10.94
CA SER A 64 4.28 -3.79 -11.20
C SER A 64 2.80 -4.19 -11.25
N GLY A 65 2.03 -3.66 -10.31
CA GLY A 65 0.60 -3.91 -10.24
C GLY A 65 -0.13 -3.26 -11.43
N ARG A 66 -1.46 -3.24 -11.38
CA ARG A 66 -2.26 -2.46 -12.33
C ARG A 66 -1.77 -1.00 -12.31
N PRO A 67 -1.61 -0.33 -13.47
CA PRO A 67 -1.22 1.06 -13.54
C PRO A 67 -2.10 1.90 -12.62
N ALA A 68 -1.47 2.67 -11.74
CA ALA A 68 -2.14 3.65 -10.91
C ALA A 68 -2.45 4.89 -11.75
N ILE A 69 -3.36 5.73 -11.25
CA ILE A 69 -3.54 7.08 -11.77
C ILE A 69 -2.28 7.90 -11.50
N SER A 70 -1.99 8.86 -12.38
CA SER A 70 -0.85 9.77 -12.24
C SER A 70 -0.87 10.49 -10.90
N GLU A 71 0.31 10.84 -10.37
CA GLU A 71 0.40 11.61 -9.13
C GLU A 71 -0.26 12.99 -9.26
N GLU A 72 -0.19 13.61 -10.45
CA GLU A 72 -0.89 14.86 -10.78
C GLU A 72 -2.39 14.75 -10.52
N LYS A 73 -3.06 13.75 -11.10
CA LYS A 73 -4.50 13.55 -10.91
C LYS A 73 -4.87 13.22 -9.47
N LYS A 74 -3.97 12.60 -8.69
CA LYS A 74 -4.21 12.41 -7.25
C LYS A 74 -4.15 13.74 -6.51
N LEU A 75 -3.19 14.60 -6.85
CA LEU A 75 -3.07 15.94 -6.27
C LEU A 75 -4.30 16.78 -6.61
N ASP A 76 -4.75 16.77 -7.87
CA ASP A 76 -5.95 17.50 -8.30
C ASP A 76 -7.19 17.08 -7.51
N VAL A 77 -7.36 15.77 -7.26
CA VAL A 77 -8.45 15.25 -6.41
C VAL A 77 -8.39 15.85 -5.01
N LEU A 78 -7.21 15.91 -4.39
CA LEU A 78 -7.05 16.44 -3.03
C LEU A 78 -7.29 17.95 -2.98
N LEU A 79 -6.76 18.70 -3.95
CA LEU A 79 -7.00 20.14 -4.08
C LEU A 79 -8.50 20.45 -4.25
N THR A 80 -9.19 19.68 -5.08
CA THR A 80 -10.64 19.83 -5.29
C THR A 80 -11.42 19.65 -3.98
N VAL A 81 -10.99 18.73 -3.10
CA VAL A 81 -11.67 18.47 -1.82
C VAL A 81 -11.31 19.54 -0.77
N GLU A 82 -10.07 20.06 -0.78
CA GLU A 82 -9.66 21.19 0.06
C GLU A 82 -10.46 22.45 -0.28
N GLU A 83 -10.63 22.74 -1.58
CA GLU A 83 -11.40 23.90 -2.05
C GLU A 83 -12.90 23.79 -1.74
N ASN A 84 -13.46 22.58 -1.85
CA ASN A 84 -14.86 22.34 -1.55
C ASN A 84 -15.11 20.93 -0.95
N PRO A 85 -15.15 20.80 0.38
CA PRO A 85 -15.32 19.52 1.07
C PRO A 85 -16.73 18.92 0.92
N PHE A 86 -17.70 19.68 0.38
CA PHE A 86 -19.07 19.22 0.20
C PHE A 86 -19.30 18.50 -1.13
N LEU A 87 -18.31 18.48 -2.02
CA LEU A 87 -18.41 17.76 -3.28
C LEU A 87 -18.49 16.26 -3.07
N SER A 88 -19.41 15.62 -3.79
CA SER A 88 -19.50 14.17 -3.79
C SER A 88 -18.31 13.55 -4.55
N SER A 89 -17.89 12.35 -4.13
CA SER A 89 -16.86 11.59 -4.85
C SER A 89 -17.19 11.34 -6.33
N ARG A 90 -18.47 11.33 -6.70
CA ARG A 90 -18.91 11.21 -8.10
C ARG A 90 -18.69 12.49 -8.90
N GLN A 91 -18.96 13.66 -8.31
CA GLN A 91 -18.70 14.95 -8.96
C GLN A 91 -17.21 15.15 -9.20
N ILE A 92 -16.37 14.85 -8.19
CA ILE A 92 -14.91 14.93 -8.31
C ILE A 92 -14.42 13.98 -9.41
N ALA A 93 -14.96 12.76 -9.47
CA ALA A 93 -14.62 11.78 -10.51
C ALA A 93 -14.94 12.29 -11.92
N MET A 94 -16.09 12.95 -12.10
CA MET A 94 -16.47 13.56 -13.38
C MET A 94 -15.57 14.74 -13.75
N GLN A 95 -15.29 15.64 -12.80
CA GLN A 95 -14.43 16.81 -13.02
C GLN A 95 -13.00 16.41 -13.39
N GLN A 96 -12.49 15.37 -12.75
CA GLN A 96 -11.11 14.91 -12.93
C GLN A 96 -10.95 13.81 -13.98
N GLU A 97 -12.04 13.40 -14.65
CA GLU A 97 -12.09 12.35 -15.68
C GLU A 97 -11.49 11.00 -15.21
N ILE A 98 -11.78 10.61 -13.97
CA ILE A 98 -11.33 9.35 -13.38
C ILE A 98 -12.50 8.55 -12.81
N SER A 99 -12.26 7.27 -12.49
CA SER A 99 -13.31 6.47 -11.85
C SER A 99 -13.56 6.91 -10.40
N GLN A 100 -14.81 6.82 -9.93
CA GLN A 100 -15.16 7.09 -8.52
C GLN A 100 -14.33 6.24 -7.55
N SER A 101 -14.09 4.97 -7.87
CA SER A 101 -13.28 4.04 -7.08
C SER A 101 -11.86 4.58 -6.85
N SER A 102 -11.31 5.26 -7.84
CA SER A 102 -10.00 5.86 -7.77
C SER A 102 -9.95 7.10 -6.89
N VAL A 103 -10.97 7.97 -6.97
CA VAL A 103 -11.14 9.12 -6.06
C VAL A 103 -11.15 8.61 -4.62
N LEU A 104 -12.02 7.65 -4.31
CA LEU A 104 -12.15 7.07 -2.96
C LEU A 104 -10.84 6.44 -2.48
N LYS A 105 -10.09 5.77 -3.38
CA LYS A 105 -8.77 5.22 -3.05
C LYS A 105 -7.76 6.31 -2.73
N SER A 106 -7.73 7.40 -3.51
CA SER A 106 -6.85 8.56 -3.27
C SER A 106 -7.15 9.19 -1.91
N LEU A 107 -8.43 9.47 -1.62
CA LEU A 107 -8.86 10.04 -0.34
C LEU A 107 -8.46 9.13 0.84
N LYS A 108 -8.71 7.82 0.73
CA LYS A 108 -8.35 6.85 1.78
C LYS A 108 -6.85 6.77 2.02
N GLN A 109 -6.04 6.77 0.96
CA GLN A 109 -4.58 6.72 1.07
C GLN A 109 -4.01 7.96 1.76
N ASN A 110 -4.64 9.12 1.56
CA ASN A 110 -4.25 10.40 2.15
C ASN A 110 -4.97 10.70 3.48
N LYS A 111 -5.73 9.74 4.05
CA LYS A 111 -6.46 9.88 5.33
C LYS A 111 -7.54 10.97 5.34
N TRP A 112 -8.15 11.24 4.19
CA TRP A 112 -9.30 12.13 4.09
C TRP A 112 -10.58 11.38 4.44
N HIS A 113 -11.30 11.88 5.45
CA HIS A 113 -12.52 11.28 5.96
C HIS A 113 -13.67 12.26 5.87
N PRO A 114 -14.84 11.84 5.34
CA PRO A 114 -16.03 12.67 5.41
C PRO A 114 -16.39 12.97 6.85
N TYR A 115 -16.46 14.24 7.21
CA TYR A 115 -17.01 14.67 8.49
C TYR A 115 -18.52 14.81 8.36
N LYS A 116 -19.27 14.20 9.27
CA LYS A 116 -20.71 14.40 9.38
C LYS A 116 -20.94 15.52 10.38
N VAL A 117 -21.51 16.63 9.91
CA VAL A 117 -21.93 17.73 10.78
C VAL A 117 -22.98 17.18 11.76
N HIS A 118 -22.71 17.33 13.05
CA HIS A 118 -23.67 17.03 14.10
C HIS A 118 -24.44 18.31 14.38
N LEU A 119 -25.75 18.29 14.11
CA LEU A 119 -26.64 19.38 14.49
C LEU A 119 -26.78 19.36 16.01
N VAL A 120 -26.23 20.37 16.66
CA VAL A 120 -26.38 20.61 18.10
C VAL A 120 -27.24 21.88 18.31
N GLN A 121 -27.50 22.24 19.56
CA GLN A 121 -28.19 23.49 19.87
C GLN A 121 -27.42 24.68 19.27
N GLU A 122 -28.17 25.59 18.65
CA GLU A 122 -27.63 26.86 18.17
C GLU A 122 -27.12 27.67 19.36
N LEU A 123 -25.93 28.25 19.22
CA LEU A 123 -25.34 29.11 20.24
C LEU A 123 -25.77 30.55 19.98
N ASN A 124 -26.27 31.21 21.02
CA ASN A 124 -26.49 32.65 21.00
C ASN A 124 -25.16 33.38 21.22
N GLU A 125 -25.12 34.68 20.91
CA GLU A 125 -23.91 35.51 21.07
C GLU A 125 -23.33 35.45 22.49
N ASP A 126 -24.20 35.47 23.52
CA ASP A 126 -23.81 35.40 24.94
C ASP A 126 -23.30 34.02 25.38
N ASP A 127 -23.58 32.94 24.63
CA ASP A 127 -23.28 31.58 25.08
C ASP A 127 -21.77 31.29 25.06
N PHE A 128 -20.99 32.01 24.26
CA PHE A 128 -19.53 31.90 24.25
C PHE A 128 -18.93 32.39 25.58
N ASP A 129 -19.35 33.56 26.04
CA ASP A 129 -18.87 34.14 27.30
C ASP A 129 -19.29 33.29 28.50
N ARG A 130 -20.56 32.85 28.53
CA ARG A 130 -21.07 31.96 29.60
C ARG A 130 -20.31 30.63 29.65
N ARG A 131 -19.90 30.08 28.51
CA ARG A 131 -19.12 28.84 28.44
C ARG A 131 -17.71 29.04 28.99
N ILE A 132 -17.07 30.17 28.70
CA ILE A 132 -15.75 30.50 29.24
C ILE A 132 -15.85 30.69 30.76
N GLU A 133 -16.79 31.50 31.23
CA GLU A 133 -17.02 31.75 32.66
C GLU A 133 -17.28 30.45 33.43
N PHE A 134 -18.08 29.55 32.88
CA PHE A 134 -18.30 28.23 33.46
C PHE A 134 -17.01 27.41 33.55
N CYS A 135 -16.22 27.36 32.48
CA CYS A 135 -14.94 26.64 32.48
C CYS A 135 -13.96 27.22 33.49
N GLU A 136 -13.83 28.54 33.57
CA GLU A 136 -12.97 29.24 34.55
C GLU A 136 -13.41 28.94 35.98
N THR A 137 -14.72 29.04 36.26
CA THR A 137 -15.30 28.72 37.56
C THR A 137 -15.02 27.27 37.96
N MET A 138 -15.14 26.32 37.02
CA MET A 138 -14.87 24.90 37.30
C MET A 138 -13.37 24.63 37.49
N MET A 139 -12.50 25.27 36.71
CA MET A 139 -11.05 25.16 36.90
C MET A 139 -10.61 25.69 38.27
N GLU A 140 -11.15 26.84 38.69
CA GLU A 140 -10.85 27.42 40.01
C GLU A 140 -11.35 26.53 41.15
N ARG A 141 -12.55 25.95 41.03
CA ARG A 141 -13.05 24.97 42.00
C ARG A 141 -12.17 23.72 42.07
N CYS A 142 -11.79 23.15 40.93
CA CYS A 142 -10.87 22.02 40.88
C CYS A 142 -9.49 22.34 41.48
N HIS A 143 -9.02 23.58 41.37
CA HIS A 143 -7.75 24.01 41.96
C HIS A 143 -7.83 24.21 43.47
N ASN A 144 -8.97 24.70 43.95
CA ASN A 144 -9.20 25.01 45.36
C ASN A 144 -9.72 23.83 46.18
N ASP A 145 -10.24 22.77 45.54
CA ASP A 145 -10.55 21.50 46.19
C ASP A 145 -9.26 20.69 46.44
N LEU A 146 -8.84 20.62 47.71
CA LEU A 146 -7.73 19.78 48.19
C LEU A 146 -8.07 18.27 48.25
N GLN A 147 -9.20 17.84 47.69
CA GLN A 147 -9.70 16.46 47.75
C GLN A 147 -10.10 15.88 46.38
N PHE A 148 -9.20 15.96 45.40
CA PHE A 148 -9.11 14.94 44.37
C PHE A 148 -7.83 14.13 44.53
#